data_AF-A0A2I1H3E9-F1
#
_entry.id   AF-A0A2I1H3E9-F1
#
_cell.length_a   1.000
_cell.length_b   1.000
_cell.length_c   1.000
_cell.angle_alpha   90.00
_cell.angle_beta   90.00
_cell.angle_gamma   90.00
#
_symmetry.space_group_name_H-M   'P 1'
#
loop_
_entity.id
_entity.type
_entity.pdbx_description
1 polymer ?
#
loop_
_entity_poly.entity_id
_entity_poly.type
_entity_poly.pdbx_seq_one_letter_code
_entity_poly.pdbx_strand_id
1 'polypeptide(L)'
;MWTTEQLRMLIDERKNNNEHYHDLVEGGKKMFWKELASKINLLFEEMKKERRLEMVRNTMKNSIVNFGRNPAEKEKAAKTLLLLSEEGNHHDYNDDNDDNDDNE
;
A
#
# COMPACT_ATOMS: atom_id res chain seq x y z
N MET A 1 -6.12 -8.65 3.58
CA MET A 1 -6.76 -8.25 4.86
C MET A 1 -6.73 -6.73 4.93
N TRP A 2 -7.84 -6.07 5.22
CA TRP A 2 -7.89 -4.61 5.36
C TRP A 2 -7.21 -4.16 6.67
N THR A 3 -6.43 -3.08 6.64
CA THR A 3 -5.88 -2.45 7.85
C THR A 3 -6.87 -1.42 8.44
N THR A 4 -6.66 -1.05 9.71
CA THR A 4 -7.46 -0.01 10.37
C THR A 4 -7.37 1.33 9.63
N GLU A 5 -6.21 1.67 9.08
CA GLU A 5 -5.99 2.89 8.31
C GLU A 5 -6.75 2.87 6.99
N GLN A 6 -6.72 1.74 6.26
CA GLN A 6 -7.48 1.58 5.01
C GLN A 6 -8.99 1.68 5.27
N LEU A 7 -9.49 1.06 6.35
CA LEU A 7 -10.90 1.12 6.73
C LEU A 7 -11.32 2.54 7.12
N ARG A 8 -10.50 3.25 7.91
CA ARG A 8 -10.78 4.65 8.27
C ARG A 8 -10.87 5.54 7.04
N MET A 9 -9.91 5.42 6.13
CA MET A 9 -9.91 6.18 4.88
C MET A 9 -11.15 5.92 4.04
N LEU A 10 -11.53 4.66 3.87
CA LEU A 10 -12.75 4.29 3.16
C LEU A 10 -13.99 4.95 3.77
N ILE A 11 -14.12 4.88 5.10
CA ILE A 11 -15.26 5.45 5.82
C ILE A 11 -15.27 6.98 5.71
N ASP A 12 -14.13 7.62 5.92
CA ASP A 12 -14.01 9.08 5.92
C ASP A 12 -14.27 9.64 4.52
N GLU A 13 -13.66 9.07 3.48
CA GLU A 13 -13.91 9.48 2.08
C GLU A 13 -15.36 9.25 1.68
N ARG A 14 -15.97 8.13 2.07
CA ARG A 14 -17.38 7.87 1.76
C ARG A 14 -18.32 8.82 2.49
N LYS A 15 -18.01 9.19 3.73
CA LYS A 15 -18.79 10.17 4.52
C LYS A 15 -18.64 11.59 3.94
N ASN A 16 -17.42 12.02 3.66
CA ASN A 16 -17.13 13.37 3.18
C ASN A 16 -17.74 13.65 1.80
N ASN A 17 -17.79 12.62 0.94
CA ASN A 17 -18.37 12.73 -0.40
C ASN A 17 -19.83 12.23 -0.45
N ASN A 18 -20.52 12.10 0.69
CA ASN A 18 -21.81 11.41 0.71
C ASN A 18 -22.89 12.12 -0.10
N GLU A 19 -23.03 13.43 0.08
CA GLU A 19 -24.01 14.22 -0.67
C GLU A 19 -23.70 14.16 -2.17
N HIS A 20 -22.46 14.44 -2.54
CA HIS A 20 -22.00 14.38 -3.93
C HIS A 20 -22.25 13.00 -4.58
N TYR A 21 -22.01 11.90 -3.86
CA TYR A 21 -22.22 10.55 -4.37
C TYR A 21 -23.68 10.28 -4.80
N HIS A 22 -24.64 10.86 -4.09
CA HIS A 22 -26.06 10.70 -4.42
C HIS A 22 -26.47 11.48 -5.67
N ASP A 23 -25.76 12.56 -5.99
CA ASP A 23 -25.96 13.37 -7.19
C ASP A 23 -25.30 12.76 -8.44
N LEU A 24 -24.42 11.75 -8.27
CA LEU A 24 -23.75 11.09 -9.39
C LEU A 24 -24.72 10.19 -10.18
N VAL A 25 -24.60 10.26 -11.51
CA VAL A 25 -25.17 9.27 -12.43
C VAL A 25 -24.46 7.92 -12.29
N GLU A 26 -25.05 6.85 -12.84
CA GLU A 26 -24.55 5.46 -12.72
C GLU A 26 -23.04 5.33 -13.01
N GLY A 27 -22.58 5.88 -14.14
CA GLY A 27 -21.16 5.88 -14.51
C GLY A 27 -20.27 6.68 -13.55
N GLY A 28 -20.78 7.78 -13.00
CA GLY A 28 -20.08 8.58 -11.99
C GLY A 28 -19.86 7.81 -10.69
N LYS A 29 -20.83 7.01 -10.25
CA LYS A 29 -20.71 6.17 -9.06
C LYS A 29 -19.65 5.08 -9.24
N LYS A 30 -19.56 4.47 -10.43
CA LYS A 30 -18.50 3.51 -10.77
C LYS A 30 -17.12 4.17 -10.68
N MET A 31 -16.96 5.34 -11.28
CA MET A 31 -15.70 6.08 -11.27
C MET A 31 -15.28 6.50 -9.85
N PHE A 32 -16.23 6.99 -9.04
CA PHE A 32 -15.99 7.33 -7.64
C PHE A 32 -15.34 6.16 -6.86
N TRP A 33 -15.90 4.95 -7.00
CA TRP A 33 -15.34 3.77 -6.32
C TRP A 33 -13.97 3.36 -6.88
N LYS A 34 -13.74 3.48 -8.20
CA LYS A 34 -12.45 3.18 -8.84
C LYS A 34 -11.35 4.13 -8.35
N GLU A 35 -11.66 5.42 -8.24
CA GLU A 35 -10.74 6.43 -7.72
C GLU A 35 -10.43 6.21 -6.24
N LEU A 36 -11.45 5.95 -5.42
CA LEU A 36 -11.26 5.67 -4.00
C LEU A 36 -10.42 4.41 -3.76
N ALA A 37 -10.67 3.34 -4.52
CA ALA A 37 -9.86 2.13 -4.46
C ALA A 37 -8.40 2.39 -4.84
N SER A 38 -8.16 3.15 -5.92
CA SER A 38 -6.82 3.55 -6.36
C SER A 38 -6.09 4.34 -5.29
N LYS A 39 -6.76 5.30 -4.64
CA LYS A 39 -6.20 6.11 -3.55
C LYS A 39 -5.80 5.26 -2.34
N ILE A 40 -6.66 4.33 -1.92
CA ILE A 40 -6.39 3.43 -0.80
C ILE A 40 -5.19 2.50 -1.11
N ASN A 41 -5.14 1.97 -2.32
CA ASN A 41 -4.05 1.08 -2.75
C ASN A 41 -2.71 1.81 -2.79
N LEU A 42 -2.68 3.02 -3.36
CA LEU A 42 -1.47 3.84 -3.42
C LEU A 42 -0.91 4.11 -2.02
N LEU A 43 -1.77 4.57 -1.11
CA LEU A 43 -1.36 4.87 0.26
C LEU A 43 -0.91 3.62 1.03
N PHE A 44 -1.49 2.46 0.71
CA PHE A 44 -1.04 1.20 1.29
C PHE A 44 0.38 0.82 0.84
N GLU A 45 0.68 0.95 -0.45
CA GLU A 45 2.03 0.68 -0.95
C GLU A 45 3.06 1.68 -0.38
N GLU A 46 2.69 2.95 -0.23
CA GLU A 46 3.53 3.95 0.45
C GLU A 46 3.78 3.58 1.92
N MET A 47 2.73 3.22 2.68
CA MET A 47 2.88 2.79 4.08
C MET A 47 3.73 1.52 4.21
N LYS A 48 3.59 0.58 3.28
CA LYS A 48 4.38 -0.65 3.24
C LYS A 48 5.85 -0.34 2.97
N LYS A 49 6.14 0.57 2.04
CA LYS A 49 7.48 1.07 1.76
C LYS A 49 8.10 1.75 2.98
N GLU A 50 7.36 2.65 3.64
CA GLU A 50 7.85 3.34 4.84
C GLU A 50 8.11 2.38 6.00
N ARG A 51 7.23 1.41 6.24
CA ARG A 51 7.44 0.37 7.26
C ARG A 51 8.71 -0.44 6.99
N ARG A 52 8.97 -0.79 5.73
CA ARG A 52 10.20 -1.48 5.31
C ARG A 52 11.42 -0.59 5.54
N LEU A 53 11.38 0.68 5.13
CA LEU A 53 12.47 1.63 5.34
C LEU A 53 12.77 1.84 6.84
N GLU A 54 11.74 1.91 7.68
CA GLU A 54 11.91 2.03 9.13
C GLU A 54 12.53 0.76 9.74
N MET A 55 12.13 -0.43 9.29
CA MET A 55 12.78 -1.69 9.70
C MET A 55 14.26 -1.73 9.32
N VAL A 56 14.59 -1.32 8.09
CA VAL A 56 15.97 -1.23 7.60
C VAL A 56 16.78 -0.25 8.45
N ARG A 57 16.22 0.94 8.69
CA ARG A 57 16.83 2.00 9.52
C ARG A 57 17.11 1.50 10.95
N ASN A 58 16.15 0.84 11.59
CA ASN A 58 16.31 0.32 12.94
C ASN A 58 17.29 -0.85 13.01
N THR A 59 17.30 -1.71 12.00
CA THR A 59 18.29 -2.79 11.88
C THR A 59 19.70 -2.23 11.75
N MET A 60 19.88 -1.19 10.92
CA MET A 60 21.18 -0.51 10.78
C MET A 60 21.59 0.21 12.05
N LYS A 61 20.69 0.94 12.71
CA LYS A 61 20.99 1.61 13.99
C LYS A 61 21.44 0.59 15.06
N ASN A 62 20.68 -0.49 15.22
CA ASN A 62 21.00 -1.53 16.20
C ASN A 62 22.28 -2.28 15.85
N SER A 63 22.54 -2.51 14.57
CA SER A 63 23.79 -3.15 14.16
C SER A 63 24.97 -2.22 14.41
N ILE A 64 24.92 -0.94 14.02
CA ILE A 64 26.00 0.05 14.27
C ILE A 64 26.30 0.16 15.77
N VAL A 65 25.28 0.14 16.63
CA VAL A 65 25.43 0.17 18.10
C VAL A 65 26.05 -1.13 18.64
N ASN A 66 25.82 -2.28 17.99
CA ASN A 66 26.24 -3.61 18.47
C ASN A 66 27.42 -4.24 17.69
N PHE A 67 27.95 -3.58 16.65
CA PHE A 67 28.94 -4.13 15.70
C PHE A 67 30.35 -4.35 16.27
N GLY A 68 30.45 -4.56 17.59
CA GLY A 68 31.68 -4.93 18.28
C GLY A 68 31.85 -6.41 18.60
N ARG A 69 30.87 -7.34 18.43
CA ARG A 69 30.99 -8.66 19.11
C ARG A 69 30.69 -9.99 18.40
N ASN A 70 29.86 -10.14 17.34
CA ASN A 70 29.58 -11.49 16.79
C ASN A 70 29.29 -11.58 15.26
N PRO A 71 30.00 -12.43 14.50
CA PRO A 71 29.73 -12.71 13.07
C PRO A 71 28.28 -13.15 12.72
N ALA A 72 27.61 -13.90 13.59
CA ALA A 72 26.25 -14.39 13.33
C ALA A 72 25.21 -13.26 13.23
N GLU A 73 25.41 -12.17 13.98
CA GLU A 73 24.54 -10.99 13.95
C GLU A 73 24.73 -10.19 12.66
N LYS A 74 25.95 -10.20 12.10
CA LYS A 74 26.24 -9.59 10.79
C LYS A 74 25.51 -10.31 9.67
N GLU A 75 25.53 -11.64 9.69
CA GLU A 75 24.87 -12.49 8.69
C GLU A 75 23.34 -12.36 8.77
N LYS A 76 22.79 -12.32 9.99
CA LYS A 76 21.34 -12.10 10.20
C LYS A 76 20.90 -10.74 9.64
N ALA A 77 21.66 -9.68 9.91
CA ALA A 77 21.37 -8.35 9.37
C ALA A 77 21.43 -8.32 7.83
N ALA A 78 22.43 -8.97 7.23
CA ALA A 78 22.57 -9.06 5.77
C ALA A 78 21.41 -9.83 5.12
N LYS A 79 20.97 -10.95 5.70
CA LYS A 79 19.82 -11.73 5.20
C LYS A 79 18.51 -10.94 5.27
N THR A 80 18.30 -10.19 6.35
CA THR A 80 17.11 -9.32 6.49
C THR A 80 17.11 -8.21 5.44
N LEU A 81 18.27 -7.60 5.15
CA LEU A 81 18.38 -6.59 4.09
C LEU A 81 18.11 -7.16 2.69
N LEU A 82 18.58 -8.38 2.40
CA LEU A 82 18.37 -9.06 1.13
C LEU A 82 16.88 -9.40 0.89
N LEU A 83 16.21 -10.00 1.88
CA LEU A 83 14.79 -10.35 1.80
C LEU A 83 13.90 -9.11 1.54
N LEU A 84 14.28 -7.97 2.12
CA LEU A 84 13.57 -6.70 1.92
C LEU A 84 13.77 -6.08 0.52
N SER A 85 14.78 -6.54 -0.23
CA SER A 85 15.04 -6.08 -1.61
C SER A 85 14.31 -6.89 -2.69
N GLU A 86 13.94 -8.14 -2.41
CA GLU A 86 13.39 -9.08 -3.41
C GLU A 86 11.84 -9.04 -3.52
N GLU A 87 11.12 -8.66 -2.46
CA GLU A 87 9.64 -8.59 -2.44
C GLU A 87 9.03 -7.35 -3.13
N GLY A 88 9.71 -6.79 -4.14
CA GLY A 88 9.36 -5.53 -4.80
C GLY A 88 8.83 -5.63 -6.23
N ASN A 89 8.72 -6.82 -6.82
CA ASN A 89 8.62 -6.97 -8.28
C ASN A 89 7.33 -7.61 -8.82
N HIS A 90 6.18 -7.43 -8.17
CA HIS A 90 4.90 -7.88 -8.73
C HIS A 90 3.85 -6.77 -8.61
N HIS A 91 3.75 -5.94 -9.65
CA HIS A 91 2.57 -5.13 -9.90
C HIS A 91 2.08 -5.45 -11.30
N ASP A 92 1.28 -6.51 -11.40
CA ASP A 92 0.31 -6.63 -12.49
C ASP A 92 -0.83 -5.68 -12.13
N TYR A 93 -0.88 -4.56 -12.85
CA TYR A 93 -2.10 -3.79 -12.96
C TYR A 93 -3.07 -4.65 -13.77
N ASN A 94 -4.05 -5.27 -13.10
CA ASN A 94 -5.22 -5.79 -13.79
C ASN A 94 -5.99 -4.59 -14.34
N ASP A 95 -5.67 -4.23 -15.59
CA ASP A 95 -6.38 -3.26 -16.42
C ASP A 95 -7.46 -3.94 -17.28
N ASP A 96 -7.91 -5.13 -16.89
CA ASP A 96 -8.97 -5.85 -17.56
C ASP A 96 -10.30 -5.54 -16.86
N ASN A 97 -11.00 -4.53 -17.38
CA ASN A 97 -12.46 -4.51 -17.54
C ASN A 97 -12.83 -3.33 -18.46
N ASP A 98 -12.31 -3.36 -19.69
CA ASP A 98 -12.99 -2.82 -20.87
C ASP A 98 -14.09 -3.81 -21.25
N ASP A 99 -15.19 -3.80 -20.52
CA ASP A 99 -16.45 -4.34 -21.02
C ASP A 99 -17.25 -3.17 -21.57
N ASN A 100 -17.21 -3.08 -22.89
CA ASN A 100 -18.23 -2.42 -23.70
C ASN A 100 -19.62 -2.80 -23.18
N ASP A 101 -20.43 -1.79 -22.91
CA ASP A 101 -21.88 -1.91 -23.06
C ASP A 101 -22.38 -0.57 -23.61
N ASP A 102 -22.18 -0.40 -24.92
CA ASP A 102 -23.09 0.41 -25.73
C ASP A 102 -24.46 -0.27 -25.67
N ASN A 103 -25.39 0.29 -24.89
CA ASN A 103 -26.83 0.00 -24.99
C ASN A 103 -27.64 1.18 -24.44
N GLU A 104 -27.82 2.23 -25.26
CA GLU A 104 -29.10 2.68 -25.87
C GLU A 104 -28.92 3.98 -26.65
#